data_AF-A0A4V1LWN4-F1
#
_entry.id   AF-A0A4V1LWN4-F1
#
_cell.length_a   1.000
_cell.length_b   1.000
_cell.length_c   1.000
_cell.angle_alpha   90.00
_cell.angle_beta   90.00
_cell.angle_gamma   90.00
#
_symmetry.space_group_name_H-M   'P 1'
#
loop_
_entity.id
_entity.type
_entity.pdbx_description
1 polymer ?
#
loop_
_entity_poly.entity_id
_entity_poly.type
_entity_poly.pdbx_seq_one_letter_code
_entity_poly.pdbx_strand_id
1 'polypeptide(L)'
;MDKNFNYSSLKLGIIGGGQLGKIMSQKAKKMGFHVTILDPTFNCPAAQVSDKHIMGGFYDKEKLEQLVQENDVTTFELEHVDTAILKKLYDGGHNIHPSPYVMELIQNKYEQKKLLDEKGIPVPAYKDVKSKEDLSAFGFPVVQKAKLGGYDGQGVQVLKSLEDVETKALKGESFIEEMVDIDKELAVIVARNIEGQMKCYPVVEMLFDERVNICDSVMAPARISKEIEEKSLEICKKSIEALDGVGIFGVELFLTKSGEIQVNEIAPRPHNSGHYTVEACATSQFEQIIRAVTNLPLGSTKLISPAVMVNLLGEQGYEGEPFIEGIHDALEIPELSFHFYGKSFTKPFRKMGHITVLDDDINIALKKANKAKEILKIKGSKKV
;
A
#
# COMPACT_ATOMS: atom_id res chain seq x y z
N MET A 1 9.11 -23.18 4.35
CA MET A 1 7.98 -24.12 4.20
C MET A 1 8.39 -25.23 3.23
N ASP A 2 8.13 -26.49 3.56
CA ASP A 2 8.38 -27.63 2.64
C ASP A 2 7.54 -27.44 1.34
N LYS A 3 8.04 -27.88 0.18
CA LYS A 3 7.27 -27.90 -1.08
C LYS A 3 6.21 -29.00 -1.11
N ASN A 4 6.41 -30.04 -0.31
CA ASN A 4 5.47 -31.15 -0.15
C ASN A 4 4.56 -30.91 1.06
N PHE A 5 3.78 -29.83 1.03
CA PHE A 5 2.77 -29.54 2.05
C PHE A 5 1.37 -29.92 1.56
N ASN A 6 0.49 -30.28 2.49
CA ASN A 6 -0.91 -30.48 2.17
C ASN A 6 -1.60 -29.13 1.98
N TYR A 7 -1.75 -28.73 0.72
CA TYR A 7 -2.39 -27.48 0.35
C TYR A 7 -3.81 -27.32 0.91
N SER A 8 -4.61 -28.40 0.94
CA SER A 8 -6.02 -28.31 1.31
C SER A 8 -6.26 -28.03 2.80
N SER A 9 -5.23 -28.17 3.64
CA SER A 9 -5.31 -27.91 5.08
C SER A 9 -4.64 -26.61 5.50
N LEU A 10 -3.97 -25.89 4.59
CA LEU A 10 -3.29 -24.65 4.95
C LEU A 10 -4.28 -23.56 5.37
N LYS A 11 -3.99 -22.95 6.52
CA LYS A 11 -4.72 -21.83 7.09
C LYS A 11 -3.89 -20.55 7.01
N LEU A 12 -4.49 -19.50 6.45
CA LEU A 12 -3.91 -18.18 6.33
C LEU A 12 -4.47 -17.26 7.42
N GLY A 13 -3.58 -16.75 8.27
CA GLY A 13 -3.87 -15.66 9.20
C GLY A 13 -3.55 -14.31 8.56
N ILE A 14 -4.45 -13.34 8.67
CA ILE A 14 -4.25 -11.96 8.21
C ILE A 14 -4.43 -11.00 9.38
N ILE A 15 -3.41 -10.19 9.67
CA ILE A 15 -3.47 -9.09 10.64
C ILE A 15 -4.00 -7.84 9.94
N GLY A 16 -5.18 -7.39 10.35
CA GLY A 16 -5.96 -6.35 9.68
C GLY A 16 -7.14 -6.92 8.91
N GLY A 17 -8.30 -6.27 9.04
CA GLY A 17 -9.55 -6.65 8.38
C GLY A 17 -10.20 -5.55 7.54
N GLY A 18 -9.39 -4.59 7.07
CA GLY A 18 -9.78 -3.55 6.13
C GLY A 18 -9.96 -4.05 4.69
N GLN A 19 -9.86 -3.11 3.74
CA GLN A 19 -10.13 -3.41 2.32
C GLN A 19 -9.10 -4.33 1.67
N LEU A 20 -7.83 -4.26 2.08
CA LEU A 20 -6.78 -5.09 1.50
C LEU A 20 -6.95 -6.53 1.97
N GLY A 21 -7.28 -6.71 3.25
CA GLY A 21 -7.60 -7.99 3.85
C GLY A 21 -8.84 -8.58 3.18
N LYS A 22 -9.87 -7.77 2.89
CA LYS A 22 -11.06 -8.23 2.14
C LYS A 22 -10.70 -8.82 0.78
N ILE A 23 -9.96 -8.08 -0.05
CA ILE A 23 -9.62 -8.55 -1.40
C ILE A 23 -8.65 -9.73 -1.33
N MET A 24 -7.72 -9.73 -0.37
CA MET A 24 -6.83 -10.87 -0.07
C MET A 24 -7.63 -12.11 0.31
N SER A 25 -8.57 -12.01 1.26
CA SER A 25 -9.46 -13.10 1.65
C SER A 25 -10.25 -13.62 0.45
N GLN A 26 -10.82 -12.75 -0.40
CA GLN A 26 -11.52 -13.19 -1.61
C GLN A 26 -10.64 -14.03 -2.56
N LYS A 27 -9.38 -13.61 -2.79
CA LYS A 27 -8.44 -14.39 -3.61
C LYS A 27 -8.02 -15.68 -2.92
N ALA A 28 -7.79 -15.66 -1.60
CA ALA A 28 -7.47 -16.85 -0.81
C ALA A 28 -8.62 -17.88 -0.81
N LYS A 29 -9.87 -17.42 -0.66
CA LYS A 29 -11.07 -18.27 -0.76
C LYS A 29 -11.22 -18.86 -2.15
N LYS A 30 -11.00 -18.09 -3.22
CA LYS A 30 -10.98 -18.62 -4.61
C LYS A 30 -9.94 -19.74 -4.76
N MET A 31 -8.81 -19.61 -4.09
CA MET A 31 -7.73 -20.59 -4.06
C MET A 31 -8.01 -21.78 -3.13
N GLY A 32 -9.06 -21.76 -2.31
CA GLY A 32 -9.42 -22.85 -1.40
C GLY A 32 -8.81 -22.78 0.01
N PHE A 33 -8.17 -21.66 0.38
CA PHE A 33 -7.63 -21.48 1.73
C PHE A 33 -8.73 -21.27 2.77
N HIS A 34 -8.45 -21.71 3.99
CA HIS A 34 -9.13 -21.19 5.17
C HIS A 34 -8.47 -19.87 5.59
N VAL A 35 -9.26 -18.85 5.88
CA VAL A 35 -8.77 -17.51 6.22
C VAL A 35 -9.29 -17.08 7.59
N THR A 36 -8.35 -16.80 8.49
CA THR A 36 -8.59 -16.18 9.79
C THR A 36 -8.12 -14.74 9.75
N ILE A 37 -8.97 -13.79 10.13
CA ILE A 37 -8.60 -12.37 10.22
C ILE A 37 -8.60 -11.89 11.67
N LEU A 38 -7.64 -11.03 12.02
CA LEU A 38 -7.59 -10.31 13.30
C LEU A 38 -7.90 -8.84 13.04
N ASP A 39 -8.97 -8.32 13.65
CA ASP A 39 -9.34 -6.90 13.57
C ASP A 39 -10.21 -6.50 14.78
N PRO A 40 -10.05 -5.28 15.33
CA PRO A 40 -10.86 -4.84 16.48
C PRO A 40 -12.30 -4.50 16.11
N THR A 41 -12.61 -4.32 14.82
CA THR A 41 -13.92 -3.86 14.36
C THR A 41 -14.81 -5.04 14.01
N PHE A 42 -15.93 -5.19 14.72
CA PHE A 42 -16.94 -6.19 14.39
C PHE A 42 -17.43 -6.05 12.96
N ASN A 43 -17.51 -7.16 12.23
CA ASN A 43 -17.94 -7.21 10.83
C ASN A 43 -17.16 -6.24 9.91
N CYS A 44 -15.86 -6.07 10.18
CA CYS A 44 -14.94 -5.34 9.31
C CYS A 44 -14.97 -5.89 7.86
N PRO A 45 -14.53 -5.11 6.87
CA PRO A 45 -14.56 -5.51 5.46
C PRO A 45 -14.09 -6.94 5.16
N ALA A 46 -12.99 -7.39 5.79
CA ALA A 46 -12.46 -8.74 5.57
C ALA A 46 -13.25 -9.84 6.29
N ALA A 47 -13.85 -9.55 7.45
CA ALA A 47 -14.68 -10.52 8.19
C ALA A 47 -15.87 -11.02 7.34
N GLN A 48 -16.40 -10.16 6.47
CA GLN A 48 -17.55 -10.45 5.59
C GLN A 48 -17.27 -11.57 4.56
N VAL A 49 -15.99 -11.91 4.33
CA VAL A 49 -15.54 -12.83 3.28
C VAL A 49 -14.50 -13.84 3.78
N SER A 50 -14.31 -13.96 5.09
CA SER A 50 -13.34 -14.85 5.72
C SER A 50 -14.03 -15.94 6.53
N ASP A 51 -13.33 -17.01 6.88
CA ASP A 51 -13.90 -18.14 7.62
C ASP A 51 -14.01 -17.88 9.12
N LYS A 52 -13.06 -17.11 9.67
CA LYS A 52 -13.00 -16.79 11.09
C LYS A 52 -12.53 -15.35 11.31
N HIS A 53 -13.13 -14.70 12.30
CA HIS A 53 -12.74 -13.38 12.79
C HIS A 53 -12.36 -13.45 14.26
N ILE A 54 -11.10 -13.15 14.56
CA ILE A 54 -10.61 -12.89 15.91
C ILE A 54 -10.80 -11.40 16.20
N MET A 55 -11.74 -11.08 17.08
CA MET A 55 -11.96 -9.72 17.58
C MET A 55 -10.83 -9.34 18.53
N GLY A 56 -10.00 -8.37 18.13
CA GLY A 56 -8.82 -7.97 18.91
C GLY A 56 -8.03 -6.84 18.26
N GLY A 57 -7.32 -6.06 19.07
CA GLY A 57 -6.44 -5.00 18.58
C GLY A 57 -5.10 -5.52 18.07
N PHE A 58 -4.42 -4.72 17.25
CA PHE A 58 -3.10 -5.07 16.67
C PHE A 58 -1.93 -4.96 17.67
N TYR A 59 -2.23 -4.57 18.91
CA TYR A 59 -1.31 -4.52 20.05
C TYR A 59 -1.76 -5.45 21.18
N ASP A 60 -2.79 -6.27 20.94
CA ASP A 60 -3.28 -7.25 21.90
C ASP A 60 -2.46 -8.54 21.78
N LYS A 61 -1.61 -8.77 22.78
CA LYS A 61 -0.72 -9.92 22.82
C LYS A 61 -1.47 -11.24 22.66
N GLU A 62 -2.53 -11.45 23.43
CA GLU A 62 -3.24 -12.73 23.44
C GLU A 62 -3.88 -13.01 22.08
N LYS A 63 -4.37 -11.96 21.41
CA LYS A 63 -5.01 -12.08 20.10
C LYS A 63 -4.01 -12.29 18.97
N LEU A 64 -2.84 -11.67 19.04
CA LEU A 64 -1.74 -11.93 18.11
C LEU A 64 -1.23 -13.37 18.26
N GLU A 65 -1.01 -13.83 19.49
CA GLU A 65 -0.62 -15.22 19.79
C GLU A 65 -1.67 -16.20 19.27
N GLN A 66 -2.96 -15.93 19.54
CA GLN A 66 -4.06 -16.75 19.06
C GLN A 66 -4.05 -16.86 17.53
N LEU A 67 -3.96 -15.74 16.80
CA LEU A 67 -3.95 -15.76 15.34
C LEU A 67 -2.78 -16.59 14.81
N VAL A 68 -1.57 -16.36 15.32
CA VAL A 68 -0.36 -17.01 14.82
C VAL A 68 -0.36 -18.52 15.13
N GLN A 69 -0.90 -18.94 16.27
CA GLN A 69 -0.96 -20.35 16.66
C GLN A 69 -2.06 -21.13 15.93
N GLU A 70 -3.14 -20.47 15.53
CA GLU A 70 -4.26 -21.12 14.84
C GLU A 70 -4.05 -21.27 13.32
N ASN A 71 -3.02 -20.64 12.76
CA ASN A 71 -2.77 -20.59 11.32
C ASN A 71 -1.36 -21.07 10.96
N ASP A 72 -1.20 -21.66 9.77
CA ASP A 72 0.09 -22.18 9.30
C ASP A 72 1.01 -21.07 8.80
N VAL A 73 0.41 -19.99 8.26
CA VAL A 73 1.09 -18.78 7.80
C VAL A 73 0.31 -17.55 8.24
N THR A 74 1.02 -16.55 8.78
CA THR A 74 0.45 -15.25 9.09
C THR A 74 1.05 -14.15 8.22
N THR A 75 0.21 -13.26 7.71
CA THR A 75 0.62 -12.07 6.95
C THR A 75 -0.16 -10.83 7.39
N PHE A 76 0.10 -9.70 6.74
CA PHE A 76 -0.36 -8.38 7.16
C PHE A 76 -1.10 -7.66 6.04
N GLU A 77 -2.19 -7.00 6.40
CA GLU A 77 -2.82 -5.97 5.58
C GLU A 77 -2.29 -4.57 5.94
N LEU A 78 -1.80 -4.36 7.16
CA LEU A 78 -1.44 -3.04 7.69
C LEU A 78 -0.03 -3.04 8.28
N GLU A 79 0.50 -1.83 8.49
CA GLU A 79 1.84 -1.64 9.05
C GLU A 79 1.85 -1.49 10.57
N HIS A 80 0.80 -0.91 11.17
CA HIS A 80 0.77 -0.57 12.60
C HIS A 80 0.37 -1.75 13.49
N VAL A 81 1.36 -2.52 13.92
CA VAL A 81 1.21 -3.74 14.74
C VAL A 81 2.34 -3.84 15.76
N ASP A 82 2.08 -4.49 16.90
CA ASP A 82 3.13 -4.80 17.88
C ASP A 82 4.08 -5.88 17.33
N THR A 83 5.25 -5.45 16.88
CA THR A 83 6.28 -6.33 16.35
C THR A 83 7.04 -7.09 17.44
N ALA A 84 7.07 -6.62 18.68
CA ALA A 84 7.86 -7.24 19.76
C ALA A 84 7.34 -8.64 20.10
N ILE A 85 6.01 -8.81 20.13
CA ILE A 85 5.38 -10.12 20.36
C ILE A 85 5.53 -11.01 19.12
N LEU A 86 5.32 -10.45 17.93
CA LEU A 86 5.45 -11.20 16.69
C LEU A 86 6.87 -11.71 16.46
N LYS A 87 7.91 -10.95 16.84
CA LYS A 87 9.30 -11.42 16.82
C LYS A 87 9.50 -12.67 17.68
N LYS A 88 8.97 -12.68 18.91
CA LYS A 88 9.06 -13.87 19.79
C LYS A 88 8.41 -15.10 19.16
N LEU A 89 7.25 -14.92 18.51
CA LEU A 89 6.56 -16.00 17.82
C LEU A 89 7.34 -16.46 16.57
N TYR A 90 7.88 -15.52 15.81
CA TYR A 90 8.72 -15.80 14.65
C TYR A 90 9.98 -16.58 15.04
N ASP A 91 10.69 -16.15 16.07
CA ASP A 91 11.88 -16.83 16.62
C ASP A 91 11.53 -18.22 17.20
N GLY A 92 10.27 -18.39 17.64
CA GLY A 92 9.70 -19.67 18.05
C GLY A 92 9.38 -20.63 16.89
N GLY A 93 9.59 -20.22 15.63
CA GLY A 93 9.44 -21.05 14.44
C GLY A 93 8.10 -20.89 13.71
N HIS A 94 7.26 -19.92 14.08
CA HIS A 94 6.02 -19.63 13.36
C HIS A 94 6.29 -18.90 12.02
N ASN A 95 5.56 -19.26 10.96
CA ASN A 95 5.70 -18.62 9.65
C ASN A 95 4.95 -17.28 9.63
N ILE A 96 5.68 -16.17 9.78
CA ILE A 96 5.14 -14.81 9.72
C ILE A 96 5.87 -14.04 8.63
N HIS A 97 5.12 -13.59 7.62
CA HIS A 97 5.69 -12.96 6.42
C HIS A 97 4.97 -11.65 6.03
N PRO A 98 5.71 -10.56 5.75
CA PRO A 98 7.16 -10.38 5.97
C PRO A 98 7.58 -10.63 7.43
N SER A 99 8.87 -10.83 7.68
CA SER A 99 9.33 -11.07 9.04
C SER A 99 8.98 -9.85 9.93
N PRO A 100 8.68 -10.06 11.22
CA PRO A 100 8.40 -8.96 12.14
C PRO A 100 9.56 -7.95 12.28
N TYR A 101 10.79 -8.36 11.95
CA TYR A 101 11.95 -7.47 11.85
C TYR A 101 11.85 -6.51 10.65
N VAL A 102 11.45 -7.03 9.48
CA VAL A 102 11.18 -6.21 8.30
C VAL A 102 10.02 -5.26 8.56
N MET A 103 8.96 -5.74 9.22
CA MET A 103 7.82 -4.89 9.60
C MET A 103 8.26 -3.75 10.52
N GLU A 104 9.04 -4.03 11.57
CA GLU A 104 9.53 -3.00 12.50
C GLU A 104 10.41 -1.96 11.79
N LEU A 105 11.33 -2.41 10.94
CA LEU A 105 12.19 -1.53 10.17
C LEU A 105 11.37 -0.58 9.29
N ILE A 106 10.35 -1.10 8.60
CA ILE A 106 9.55 -0.32 7.64
C ILE A 106 8.55 0.61 8.34
N GLN A 107 8.07 0.26 9.55
CA GLN A 107 7.28 1.18 10.36
C GLN A 107 8.03 2.50 10.64
N ASN A 108 9.37 2.46 10.71
CA ASN A 108 10.22 3.64 10.86
C ASN A 108 10.74 4.13 9.51
N LYS A 109 10.14 5.22 9.01
CA LYS A 109 10.47 5.80 7.70
C LYS A 109 11.93 6.29 7.60
N TYR A 110 12.52 6.73 8.71
CA TYR A 110 13.92 7.15 8.74
C TYR A 110 14.87 5.93 8.67
N GLU A 111 14.62 4.88 9.45
CA GLU A 111 15.46 3.67 9.41
C GLU A 111 15.33 2.92 8.08
N GLN A 112 14.13 2.89 7.48
CA GLN A 112 13.94 2.42 6.11
C GLN A 112 14.83 3.20 5.14
N LYS A 113 14.78 4.54 5.19
CA LYS A 113 15.57 5.40 4.29
C LYS A 113 17.07 5.17 4.45
N LYS A 114 17.52 5.12 5.70
CA LYS A 114 18.90 4.87 6.07
C LYS A 114 19.41 3.53 5.54
N LEU A 115 18.64 2.45 5.70
CA LEU A 115 19.04 1.15 5.14
C LEU A 115 19.18 1.21 3.62
N LEU A 116 18.24 1.83 2.91
CA LEU A 116 18.29 1.92 1.45
C LEU A 116 19.54 2.69 0.99
N ASP A 117 19.80 3.83 1.62
CA ASP A 117 20.98 4.67 1.34
C ASP A 117 22.30 3.93 1.62
N GLU A 118 22.42 3.25 2.77
CA GLU A 118 23.57 2.41 3.12
C GLU A 118 23.81 1.27 2.10
N LYS A 119 22.77 0.86 1.36
CA LYS A 119 22.84 -0.16 0.31
C LYS A 119 23.05 0.44 -1.09
N GLY A 120 23.26 1.75 -1.19
CA GLY A 120 23.47 2.46 -2.45
C GLY A 120 22.20 2.56 -3.31
N ILE A 121 21.02 2.41 -2.70
CA ILE A 121 19.74 2.58 -3.37
C ILE A 121 19.40 4.08 -3.33
N PRO A 122 19.11 4.71 -4.49
CA PRO A 122 18.85 6.14 -4.52
C PRO A 122 17.64 6.51 -3.68
N VAL A 123 17.82 7.45 -2.75
CA VAL A 123 16.77 8.10 -1.96
C VAL A 123 16.99 9.61 -1.98
N PRO A 124 15.96 10.43 -1.74
CA PRO A 124 16.15 11.87 -1.54
C PRO A 124 17.13 12.13 -0.41
N ALA A 125 17.98 13.16 -0.54
CA ALA A 125 18.86 13.60 0.53
C ALA A 125 18.05 13.85 1.81
N TYR A 126 18.54 13.37 2.95
CA TYR A 126 17.80 13.37 4.20
C TYR A 126 18.70 13.62 5.41
N LYS A 127 18.09 14.08 6.52
CA LYS A 127 18.78 14.30 7.78
C LYS A 127 17.85 14.07 8.98
N ASP A 128 18.37 13.43 10.01
CA ASP A 128 17.68 13.29 11.30
C ASP A 128 17.48 14.66 11.97
N VAL A 129 16.32 14.87 12.60
CA VAL A 129 16.01 16.12 13.32
C VAL A 129 16.12 15.85 14.81
N LYS A 130 17.19 16.34 15.44
CA LYS A 130 17.42 16.25 16.89
C LYS A 130 17.07 17.55 17.60
N SER A 131 17.17 18.67 16.90
CA SER A 131 16.75 19.98 17.39
C SER A 131 16.22 20.86 16.26
N LYS A 132 15.64 22.01 16.60
CA LYS A 132 15.11 22.96 15.60
C LYS A 132 16.21 23.49 14.67
N GLU A 133 17.44 23.59 15.15
CA GLU A 133 18.59 24.05 14.39
C GLU A 133 18.92 23.11 13.22
N ASP A 134 18.60 21.81 13.33
CA ASP A 134 18.78 20.86 12.25
C ASP A 134 17.89 21.17 11.04
N LEU A 135 16.69 21.71 11.27
CA LEU A 135 15.73 22.08 10.22
C LEU A 135 16.29 23.24 9.38
N SER A 136 16.86 24.24 10.04
CA SER A 136 17.43 25.42 9.39
C SER A 136 18.73 25.11 8.64
N ALA A 137 19.53 24.16 9.15
CA ALA A 137 20.84 23.83 8.60
C ALA A 137 20.81 23.10 7.25
N PHE A 138 19.70 22.43 6.92
CA PHE A 138 19.55 21.69 5.66
C PHE A 138 19.29 22.59 4.45
N GLY A 139 18.69 23.77 4.68
CA GLY A 139 18.31 24.73 3.63
C GLY A 139 16.92 24.47 3.07
N PHE A 140 16.11 25.52 2.92
CA PHE A 140 14.72 25.45 2.46
C PHE A 140 14.60 25.51 0.93
N PRO A 141 13.53 24.92 0.34
CA PRO A 141 12.45 24.18 0.98
C PRO A 141 12.82 22.74 1.35
N VAL A 142 12.22 22.22 2.42
CA VAL A 142 12.37 20.82 2.89
C VAL A 142 11.03 20.18 3.20
N VAL A 143 11.01 18.85 3.19
CA VAL A 143 9.88 18.05 3.62
C VAL A 143 10.21 17.40 4.95
N GLN A 144 9.57 17.84 6.04
CA GLN A 144 9.67 17.20 7.35
C GLN A 144 8.68 16.04 7.42
N LYS A 145 9.17 14.86 7.81
CA LYS A 145 8.39 13.63 7.95
C LYS A 145 8.52 13.07 9.37
N ALA A 146 7.41 12.66 9.97
CA ALA A 146 7.41 11.88 11.20
C ALA A 146 8.08 10.52 10.95
N LYS A 147 8.86 10.02 11.92
CA LYS A 147 9.51 8.72 11.78
C LYS A 147 8.51 7.56 11.80
N LEU A 148 7.48 7.66 12.63
CA LEU A 148 6.46 6.64 12.86
C LEU A 148 5.06 7.22 12.61
N GLY A 149 4.11 6.36 12.22
CA GLY A 149 2.68 6.70 12.19
C GLY A 149 2.22 7.62 11.07
N GLY A 150 3.11 8.03 10.16
CA GLY A 150 2.73 8.79 8.97
C GLY A 150 2.08 7.91 7.90
N TYR A 151 0.97 8.39 7.31
CA TYR A 151 0.26 7.72 6.21
C TYR A 151 -0.65 8.73 5.48
N ASP A 152 -0.88 8.55 4.17
CA ASP A 152 -1.79 9.38 3.35
C ASP A 152 -1.60 10.90 3.61
N GLY A 153 -0.35 11.37 3.62
CA GLY A 153 0.03 12.77 3.88
C GLY A 153 0.06 13.21 5.35
N GLN A 154 -0.47 12.42 6.28
CA GLN A 154 -0.34 12.68 7.71
C GLN A 154 1.11 12.45 8.17
N GLY A 155 1.58 13.31 9.08
CA GLY A 155 2.97 13.28 9.53
C GLY A 155 3.96 13.78 8.47
N VAL A 156 3.51 14.54 7.47
CA VAL A 156 4.34 15.22 6.49
C VAL A 156 4.05 16.72 6.52
N GLN A 157 5.10 17.56 6.51
CA GLN A 157 4.99 19.02 6.43
C GLN A 157 6.04 19.58 5.49
N VAL A 158 5.62 20.45 4.57
CA VAL A 158 6.54 21.20 3.71
C VAL A 158 6.91 22.50 4.41
N LEU A 159 8.20 22.70 4.67
CA LEU A 159 8.74 23.91 5.29
C LEU A 159 9.48 24.70 4.20
N LYS A 160 9.02 25.92 3.92
CA LYS A 160 9.56 26.79 2.87
C LYS A 160 10.46 27.89 3.43
N SER A 161 10.45 28.11 4.74
CA SER A 161 11.19 29.18 5.40
C SER A 161 11.44 28.88 6.88
N LEU A 162 12.26 29.72 7.52
CA LEU A 162 12.45 29.71 8.97
C LEU A 162 11.15 29.98 9.74
N GLU A 163 10.24 30.79 9.18
CA GLU A 163 8.94 31.06 9.83
C GLU A 163 8.05 29.81 9.86
N ASP A 164 8.13 28.97 8.83
CA ASP A 164 7.41 27.69 8.81
C ASP A 164 7.92 26.74 9.89
N VAL A 165 9.21 26.80 10.27
CA VAL A 165 9.76 26.00 11.38
C VAL A 165 9.06 26.34 12.71
N GLU A 166 8.77 27.61 12.95
CA GLU A 166 8.13 28.05 14.19
C GLU A 166 6.62 27.78 14.20
N THR A 167 5.97 27.82 13.03
CA THR A 167 4.50 27.80 12.92
C THR A 167 3.92 26.46 12.51
N LYS A 168 4.66 25.63 11.75
CA LYS A 168 4.13 24.43 11.07
C LYS A 168 4.91 23.16 11.36
N ALA A 169 6.15 23.26 11.85
CA ALA A 169 6.99 22.09 12.06
C ALA A 169 6.28 21.02 12.90
N LEU A 170 6.44 19.76 12.47
CA LEU A 170 5.97 18.61 13.22
C LEU A 170 6.66 18.58 14.58
N LYS A 171 5.89 18.22 15.60
CA LYS A 171 6.39 17.95 16.94
C LYS A 171 6.69 16.47 17.08
N GLY A 172 7.74 16.13 17.83
CA GLY A 172 8.16 14.75 18.07
C GLY A 172 9.23 14.26 17.10
N GLU A 173 9.51 12.96 17.15
CA GLU A 173 10.57 12.34 16.36
C GLU A 173 10.29 12.43 14.86
N SER A 174 11.18 13.09 14.14
CA SER A 174 11.05 13.37 12.72
C SER A 174 12.41 13.39 12.04
N PHE A 175 12.38 13.45 10.72
CA PHE A 175 13.52 13.69 9.87
C PHE A 175 13.09 14.64 8.75
N ILE A 176 14.05 15.21 8.04
CA ILE A 176 13.81 16.06 6.87
C ILE A 176 14.39 15.42 5.63
N GLU A 177 13.73 15.68 4.52
CA GLU A 177 14.18 15.35 3.17
C GLU A 177 14.27 16.62 2.33
N GLU A 178 15.13 16.58 1.31
CA GLU A 178 15.09 17.57 0.25
C GLU A 178 13.72 17.62 -0.43
N MET A 179 13.31 18.81 -0.85
CA MET A 179 12.15 18.96 -1.72
C MET A 179 12.54 18.58 -3.14
N VAL A 180 12.30 17.32 -3.51
CA VAL A 180 12.62 16.77 -4.84
C VAL A 180 11.87 17.53 -5.94
N ASP A 181 12.55 17.88 -7.04
CA ASP A 181 11.94 18.47 -8.24
C ASP A 181 11.33 17.37 -9.12
N ILE A 182 10.13 16.93 -8.73
CA ILE A 182 9.43 15.77 -9.29
C ILE A 182 8.87 16.10 -10.69
N ASP A 183 9.13 15.22 -11.66
CA ASP A 183 8.40 15.12 -12.93
C ASP A 183 7.20 14.16 -12.80
N LYS A 184 7.43 12.98 -12.23
CA LYS A 184 6.38 11.97 -12.01
C LYS A 184 6.55 11.23 -10.69
N GLU A 185 5.42 10.94 -10.05
CA GLU A 185 5.36 9.96 -8.98
C GLU A 185 5.03 8.60 -9.58
N LEU A 186 5.88 7.62 -9.29
CA LEU A 186 5.77 6.27 -9.84
C LEU A 186 5.63 5.27 -8.71
N ALA A 187 5.09 4.10 -9.01
CA ALA A 187 5.17 2.98 -8.08
C ALA A 187 5.38 1.65 -8.82
N VAL A 188 5.95 0.69 -8.10
CA VAL A 188 6.09 -0.69 -8.55
C VAL A 188 5.63 -1.61 -7.45
N ILE A 189 4.80 -2.59 -7.79
CA ILE A 189 4.51 -3.71 -6.90
C ILE A 189 5.55 -4.79 -7.13
N VAL A 190 6.21 -5.23 -6.06
CA VAL A 190 7.23 -6.29 -6.10
C VAL A 190 6.79 -7.42 -5.19
N ALA A 191 6.78 -8.64 -5.72
CA ALA A 191 6.57 -9.85 -4.93
C ALA A 191 7.88 -10.63 -4.82
N ARG A 192 8.19 -11.10 -3.61
CA ARG A 192 9.31 -12.00 -3.32
C ARG A 192 8.82 -13.16 -2.45
N ASN A 193 9.00 -14.41 -2.90
CA ASN A 193 8.65 -15.58 -2.08
C ASN A 193 9.80 -15.97 -1.13
N ILE A 194 9.55 -16.98 -0.30
CA ILE A 194 10.49 -17.51 0.69
C ILE A 194 11.79 -18.04 0.03
N GLU A 195 11.72 -18.49 -1.21
CA GLU A 195 12.88 -18.94 -2.01
C GLU A 195 13.64 -17.81 -2.72
N GLY A 196 13.22 -16.56 -2.53
CA GLY A 196 13.83 -15.40 -3.19
C GLY A 196 13.43 -15.23 -4.65
N GLN A 197 12.47 -16.02 -5.18
CA GLN A 197 11.89 -15.74 -6.49
C GLN A 197 11.23 -14.36 -6.44
N MET A 198 11.56 -13.51 -7.41
CA MET A 198 11.00 -12.16 -7.52
C MET A 198 10.21 -11.95 -8.81
N LYS A 199 9.10 -11.23 -8.69
CA LYS A 199 8.30 -10.74 -9.82
C LYS A 199 7.89 -9.29 -9.58
N CYS A 200 8.05 -8.45 -10.59
CA CYS A 200 7.63 -7.06 -10.56
C CYS A 200 6.43 -6.87 -11.48
N TYR A 201 5.48 -6.09 -11.03
CA TYR A 201 4.41 -5.57 -11.88
C TYR A 201 4.92 -4.40 -12.74
N PRO A 202 4.18 -4.02 -13.81
CA PRO A 202 4.50 -2.81 -14.56
C PRO A 202 4.64 -1.59 -13.65
N VAL A 203 5.54 -0.69 -14.03
CA VAL A 203 5.65 0.62 -13.38
C VAL A 203 4.35 1.38 -13.64
N VAL A 204 3.78 1.96 -12.59
CA VAL A 204 2.57 2.78 -12.66
C VAL A 204 2.88 4.25 -12.40
N GLU A 205 2.12 5.13 -13.03
CA GLU A 205 2.14 6.57 -12.76
C GLU A 205 1.03 6.90 -11.77
N MET A 206 1.38 7.51 -10.65
CA MET A 206 0.45 7.94 -9.61
C MET A 206 0.14 9.42 -9.81
N LEU A 207 -1.13 9.76 -9.89
CA LEU A 207 -1.61 11.14 -9.99
C LEU A 207 -2.24 11.52 -8.66
N PHE A 208 -1.82 12.65 -8.10
CA PHE A 208 -2.24 13.12 -6.78
C PHE A 208 -3.21 14.28 -6.88
N ASP A 209 -4.17 14.33 -5.95
CA ASP A 209 -5.00 15.52 -5.75
C ASP A 209 -4.20 16.53 -4.92
N GLU A 210 -3.70 17.59 -5.58
CA GLU A 210 -2.86 18.63 -4.97
C GLU A 210 -3.49 19.30 -3.74
N ARG A 211 -4.82 19.29 -3.61
CA ARG A 211 -5.53 19.95 -2.51
C ARG A 211 -5.37 19.20 -1.19
N VAL A 212 -5.23 17.88 -1.25
CA VAL A 212 -5.20 17.00 -0.07
C VAL A 212 -3.98 16.09 -0.02
N ASN A 213 -3.14 16.11 -1.07
CA ASN A 213 -1.95 15.28 -1.22
C ASN A 213 -2.22 13.78 -1.03
N ILE A 214 -3.31 13.31 -1.67
CA ILE A 214 -3.70 11.89 -1.67
C ILE A 214 -3.64 11.40 -3.11
N CYS A 215 -3.08 10.20 -3.30
CA CYS A 215 -3.11 9.51 -4.59
C CYS A 215 -4.57 9.38 -5.05
N ASP A 216 -4.89 10.01 -6.17
CA ASP A 216 -6.24 10.12 -6.70
C ASP A 216 -6.49 9.02 -7.74
N SER A 217 -5.55 8.86 -8.67
CA SER A 217 -5.61 7.85 -9.72
C SER A 217 -4.25 7.26 -10.04
N VAL A 218 -4.27 6.08 -10.66
CA VAL A 218 -3.09 5.28 -10.97
C VAL A 218 -3.22 4.73 -12.37
N MET A 219 -2.23 5.01 -13.22
CA MET A 219 -2.19 4.58 -14.63
C MET A 219 -1.19 3.44 -14.80
N ALA A 220 -1.61 2.35 -15.43
CA ALA A 220 -0.79 1.20 -15.77
C ALA A 220 -0.87 0.91 -17.29
N PRO A 221 0.22 0.97 -18.06
CA PRO A 221 1.59 1.32 -17.63
C PRO A 221 1.77 2.83 -17.41
N ALA A 222 2.84 3.20 -16.70
CA ALA A 222 3.28 4.59 -16.59
C ALA A 222 3.68 5.18 -17.96
N ARG A 223 3.47 6.48 -18.15
CA ARG A 223 3.88 7.18 -19.38
C ARG A 223 5.34 7.63 -19.29
N ILE A 224 6.23 6.66 -19.36
CA ILE A 224 7.69 6.83 -19.23
C ILE A 224 8.41 6.12 -20.38
N SER A 225 9.69 6.45 -20.58
CA SER A 225 10.52 5.70 -21.52
C SER A 225 10.82 4.30 -20.98
N LYS A 226 11.12 3.37 -21.88
CA LYS A 226 11.52 2.00 -21.52
C LYS A 226 12.78 1.95 -20.65
N GLU A 227 13.71 2.88 -20.86
CA GLU A 227 14.93 2.99 -20.05
C GLU A 227 14.61 3.34 -18.59
N ILE A 228 13.71 4.31 -18.38
CA ILE A 228 13.25 4.67 -17.04
C ILE A 228 12.48 3.52 -16.41
N GLU A 229 11.64 2.82 -17.17
CA GLU A 229 10.93 1.63 -16.70
C GLU A 229 11.90 0.56 -16.20
N GLU A 230 12.89 0.17 -17.00
CA GLU A 230 13.88 -0.84 -16.64
C GLU A 230 14.68 -0.44 -15.40
N LYS A 231 15.11 0.83 -15.32
CA LYS A 231 15.83 1.39 -14.15
C LYS A 231 14.97 1.36 -12.89
N SER A 232 13.70 1.77 -12.97
CA SER A 232 12.76 1.69 -11.85
C SER A 232 12.59 0.26 -11.35
N LEU A 233 12.41 -0.70 -12.26
CA LEU A 233 12.26 -2.11 -11.89
C LEU A 233 13.52 -2.69 -11.23
N GLU A 234 14.71 -2.31 -11.69
CA GLU A 234 15.98 -2.73 -11.08
C GLU A 234 16.13 -2.17 -9.66
N ILE A 235 15.86 -0.87 -9.47
CA ILE A 235 15.91 -0.21 -8.16
C ILE A 235 14.95 -0.90 -7.19
N CYS A 236 13.70 -1.13 -7.59
CA CYS A 236 12.71 -1.79 -6.73
C CYS A 236 13.12 -3.21 -6.33
N LYS A 237 13.73 -4.00 -7.23
CA LYS A 237 14.25 -5.33 -6.88
C LYS A 237 15.35 -5.24 -5.83
N LYS A 238 16.34 -4.37 -6.04
CA LYS A 238 17.43 -4.14 -5.08
C LYS A 238 16.90 -3.68 -3.72
N SER A 239 15.86 -2.85 -3.69
CA SER A 239 15.19 -2.44 -2.45
C SER A 239 14.60 -3.61 -1.67
N ILE A 240 13.89 -4.52 -2.34
CA ILE A 240 13.28 -5.66 -1.65
C ILE A 240 14.33 -6.71 -1.24
N GLU A 241 15.40 -6.87 -2.02
CA GLU A 241 16.57 -7.67 -1.65
C GLU A 241 17.27 -7.10 -0.41
N ALA A 242 17.49 -5.79 -0.36
CA ALA A 242 18.12 -5.10 0.77
C ALA A 242 17.34 -5.27 2.08
N LEU A 243 16.00 -5.32 1.99
CA LEU A 243 15.10 -5.57 3.12
C LEU A 243 15.04 -7.06 3.53
N ASP A 244 15.58 -7.97 2.71
CA ASP A 244 15.29 -9.41 2.79
C ASP A 244 13.77 -9.71 2.92
N GLY A 245 12.97 -8.95 2.18
CA GLY A 245 11.52 -9.00 2.27
C GLY A 245 10.93 -10.30 1.69
N VAL A 246 9.94 -10.88 2.38
CA VAL A 246 9.08 -11.96 1.85
C VAL A 246 7.63 -11.48 1.86
N GLY A 247 6.92 -11.65 0.76
CA GLY A 247 5.55 -11.19 0.59
C GLY A 247 5.41 -10.29 -0.63
N ILE A 248 4.65 -9.22 -0.48
CA ILE A 248 4.45 -8.21 -1.51
C ILE A 248 4.73 -6.82 -0.97
N PHE A 249 5.28 -5.95 -1.82
CA PHE A 249 5.76 -4.64 -1.44
C PHE A 249 5.31 -3.61 -2.47
N GLY A 250 4.71 -2.51 -2.02
CA GLY A 250 4.57 -1.30 -2.82
C GLY A 250 5.82 -0.45 -2.65
N VAL A 251 6.55 -0.21 -3.74
CA VAL A 251 7.71 0.68 -3.76
C VAL A 251 7.31 1.95 -4.48
N GLU A 252 7.24 3.07 -3.76
CA GLU A 252 6.98 4.39 -4.34
C GLU A 252 8.29 5.06 -4.74
N LEU A 253 8.27 5.72 -5.89
CA LEU A 253 9.42 6.33 -6.52
C LEU A 253 9.10 7.76 -6.95
N PHE A 254 10.11 8.61 -6.92
CA PHE A 254 10.12 9.87 -7.63
C PHE A 254 10.97 9.76 -8.89
N LEU A 255 10.41 10.16 -10.03
CA LEU A 255 11.14 10.53 -11.23
C LEU A 255 11.37 12.03 -11.19
N THR A 256 12.62 12.47 -11.14
CA THR A 256 12.97 13.89 -11.15
C THR A 256 12.92 14.46 -12.56
N LYS A 257 12.83 15.79 -12.68
CA LYS A 257 12.95 16.47 -13.99
C LYS A 257 14.33 16.29 -14.65
N SER A 258 15.35 15.91 -13.89
CA SER A 258 16.67 15.55 -14.41
C SER A 258 16.77 14.10 -14.91
N GLY A 259 15.72 13.28 -14.74
CA GLY A 259 15.70 11.87 -15.17
C GLY A 259 16.24 10.89 -14.14
N GLU A 260 16.37 11.29 -12.88
CA GLU A 260 16.79 10.41 -11.79
C GLU A 260 15.58 9.71 -11.15
N ILE A 261 15.80 8.48 -10.67
CA ILE A 261 14.81 7.70 -9.93
C ILE A 261 15.27 7.58 -8.49
N GLN A 262 14.42 7.99 -7.55
CA GLN A 262 14.67 7.91 -6.12
C GLN A 262 13.53 7.17 -5.42
N VAL A 263 13.83 6.33 -4.43
CA VAL A 263 12.82 5.65 -3.61
C VAL A 263 12.26 6.61 -2.57
N ASN A 264 10.96 6.87 -2.64
CA ASN A 264 10.24 7.69 -1.65
C ASN A 264 10.01 6.86 -0.38
N GLU A 265 9.25 5.76 -0.52
CA GLU A 265 8.92 4.85 0.56
C GLU A 265 8.58 3.43 0.07
N ILE A 266 8.59 2.47 1.00
CA ILE A 266 8.20 1.08 0.78
C ILE A 266 7.12 0.69 1.79
N ALA A 267 6.04 0.09 1.31
CA ALA A 267 4.97 -0.50 2.11
C ALA A 267 5.01 -2.04 1.98
N PRO A 268 5.07 -2.83 3.08
CA PRO A 268 5.35 -4.26 3.02
C PRO A 268 4.07 -5.10 3.04
N ARG A 269 3.15 -4.73 2.15
CA ARG A 269 1.78 -5.24 2.05
C ARG A 269 1.24 -4.93 0.65
N PRO A 270 0.06 -5.48 0.27
CA PRO A 270 -0.64 -4.99 -0.92
C PRO A 270 -0.80 -3.48 -0.84
N HIS A 271 -0.56 -2.81 -1.97
CA HIS A 271 -0.53 -1.36 -2.03
C HIS A 271 -1.70 -0.82 -2.86
N ASN A 272 -2.12 0.41 -2.56
CA ASN A 272 -3.22 1.04 -3.28
C ASN A 272 -2.89 1.17 -4.77
N SER A 273 -1.66 1.56 -5.10
CA SER A 273 -1.17 1.63 -6.49
C SER A 273 -1.14 0.29 -7.22
N GLY A 274 -1.37 -0.84 -6.54
CA GLY A 274 -1.50 -2.16 -7.15
C GLY A 274 -2.94 -2.62 -7.40
N HIS A 275 -3.97 -1.83 -7.08
CA HIS A 275 -5.36 -2.30 -7.17
C HIS A 275 -5.80 -2.64 -8.59
N TYR A 276 -5.28 -1.92 -9.59
CA TYR A 276 -5.50 -2.20 -11.02
C TYR A 276 -5.18 -3.66 -11.40
N THR A 277 -4.27 -4.31 -10.67
CA THR A 277 -3.85 -5.70 -10.94
C THR A 277 -4.98 -6.72 -10.76
N VAL A 278 -6.07 -6.36 -10.09
CA VAL A 278 -7.23 -7.24 -9.91
C VAL A 278 -7.92 -7.52 -11.25
N GLU A 279 -8.02 -6.50 -12.11
CA GLU A 279 -8.66 -6.58 -13.43
C GLU A 279 -7.64 -6.71 -14.57
N ALA A 280 -6.50 -6.03 -14.45
CA ALA A 280 -5.63 -5.77 -15.59
C ALA A 280 -4.44 -6.72 -15.70
N CYS A 281 -4.15 -7.54 -14.69
CA CYS A 281 -2.98 -8.42 -14.66
C CYS A 281 -3.35 -9.90 -14.60
N ALA A 282 -2.46 -10.76 -15.13
CA ALA A 282 -2.67 -12.21 -15.12
C ALA A 282 -2.73 -12.82 -13.71
N THR A 283 -2.09 -12.19 -12.74
CA THR A 283 -2.21 -12.51 -11.32
C THR A 283 -2.32 -11.19 -10.58
N SER A 284 -3.26 -11.06 -9.65
CA SER A 284 -3.40 -9.84 -8.87
C SER A 284 -2.40 -9.80 -7.73
N GLN A 285 -2.05 -8.60 -7.25
CA GLN A 285 -1.17 -8.44 -6.09
C GLN A 285 -1.66 -9.24 -4.86
N PHE A 286 -2.98 -9.37 -4.72
CA PHE A 286 -3.64 -10.08 -3.62
C PHE A 286 -3.53 -11.60 -3.73
N GLU A 287 -3.56 -12.17 -4.94
CA GLU A 287 -3.22 -13.57 -5.15
C GLU A 287 -1.71 -13.79 -4.98
N GLN A 288 -0.92 -12.82 -5.42
CA GLN A 288 0.52 -12.89 -5.44
C GLN A 288 1.13 -12.92 -4.03
N ILE A 289 0.59 -12.14 -3.07
CA ILE A 289 1.03 -12.23 -1.66
C ILE A 289 0.73 -13.60 -1.08
N ILE A 290 -0.45 -14.19 -1.34
CA ILE A 290 -0.80 -15.52 -0.85
C ILE A 290 0.22 -16.53 -1.35
N ARG A 291 0.54 -16.50 -2.65
CA ARG A 291 1.59 -17.36 -3.23
C ARG A 291 2.94 -17.12 -2.58
N ALA A 292 3.34 -15.86 -2.37
CA ALA A 292 4.63 -15.51 -1.80
C ALA A 292 4.80 -16.03 -0.37
N VAL A 293 3.80 -15.84 0.50
CA VAL A 293 3.88 -16.21 1.93
C VAL A 293 3.65 -17.71 2.18
N THR A 294 2.99 -18.41 1.26
CA THR A 294 2.80 -19.87 1.31
C THR A 294 3.84 -20.65 0.48
N ASN A 295 4.86 -19.95 -0.04
CA ASN A 295 5.92 -20.50 -0.91
C ASN A 295 5.43 -21.20 -2.19
N LEU A 296 4.26 -20.83 -2.71
CA LEU A 296 3.83 -21.27 -4.03
C LEU A 296 4.66 -20.55 -5.12
N PRO A 297 4.78 -21.12 -6.33
CA PRO A 297 5.36 -20.41 -7.46
C PRO A 297 4.63 -19.09 -7.72
N LEU A 298 5.42 -18.02 -7.84
CA LEU A 298 4.87 -16.69 -8.15
C LEU A 298 4.15 -16.71 -9.51
N GLY A 299 2.97 -16.09 -9.55
CA GLY A 299 2.20 -15.91 -10.77
C GLY A 299 2.85 -14.98 -11.79
N SER A 300 2.23 -14.90 -12.96
CA SER A 300 2.65 -13.95 -14.00
C SER A 300 2.15 -12.55 -13.65
N THR A 301 3.03 -11.56 -13.69
CA THR A 301 2.71 -10.14 -13.49
C THR A 301 2.39 -9.42 -14.80
N LYS A 302 2.17 -10.17 -15.89
CA LYS A 302 1.86 -9.61 -17.21
C LYS A 302 0.62 -8.72 -17.15
N LEU A 303 0.77 -7.50 -17.64
CA LEU A 303 -0.34 -6.60 -17.97
C LEU A 303 -1.09 -7.16 -19.18
N ILE A 304 -2.37 -7.43 -19.00
CA ILE A 304 -3.27 -7.95 -20.03
C ILE A 304 -3.88 -6.80 -20.82
N SER A 305 -4.29 -5.74 -20.12
CA SER A 305 -4.87 -4.52 -20.70
C SER A 305 -4.33 -3.29 -19.96
N PRO A 306 -4.07 -2.17 -20.64
CA PRO A 306 -3.86 -0.90 -19.96
C PRO A 306 -5.07 -0.55 -19.08
N ALA A 307 -4.80 0.12 -17.96
CA ALA A 307 -5.79 0.35 -16.91
C ALA A 307 -5.56 1.69 -16.19
N VAL A 308 -6.67 2.31 -15.79
CA VAL A 308 -6.66 3.44 -14.85
C VAL A 308 -7.51 3.07 -13.64
N MET A 309 -6.88 3.07 -12.46
CA MET A 309 -7.56 2.92 -11.19
C MET A 309 -7.82 4.30 -10.59
N VAL A 310 -9.00 4.53 -10.03
CA VAL A 310 -9.37 5.77 -9.32
C VAL A 310 -9.93 5.42 -7.95
N ASN A 311 -9.43 6.10 -6.91
CA ASN A 311 -9.96 5.93 -5.56
C ASN A 311 -11.35 6.55 -5.44
N LEU A 312 -12.24 5.84 -4.75
CA LEU A 312 -13.53 6.38 -4.33
C LEU A 312 -13.43 6.81 -2.87
N LEU A 313 -13.43 8.12 -2.68
CA LEU A 313 -13.31 8.74 -1.36
C LEU A 313 -14.68 9.20 -0.85
N GLY A 314 -14.81 9.29 0.47
CA GLY A 314 -15.97 9.95 1.08
C GLY A 314 -16.04 11.43 0.68
N GLU A 315 -17.23 11.87 0.30
CA GLU A 315 -17.47 13.22 -0.23
C GLU A 315 -17.27 14.30 0.85
N GLN A 316 -16.70 15.44 0.43
CA GLN A 316 -16.53 16.58 1.33
C GLN A 316 -17.89 17.14 1.77
N GLY A 317 -18.01 17.49 3.06
CA GLY A 317 -19.27 17.98 3.63
C GLY A 317 -20.32 16.90 3.92
N TYR A 318 -19.95 15.61 3.89
CA TYR A 318 -20.83 14.52 4.29
C TYR A 318 -20.13 13.49 5.20
N GLU A 319 -20.88 12.92 6.13
CA GLU A 319 -20.45 11.80 6.98
C GLU A 319 -21.62 10.88 7.34
N GLY A 320 -21.33 9.68 7.83
CA GLY A 320 -22.35 8.71 8.26
C GLY A 320 -22.42 7.48 7.37
N GLU A 321 -23.60 6.89 7.25
CA GLU A 321 -23.79 5.69 6.43
C GLU A 321 -23.58 6.03 4.94
N PRO A 322 -22.79 5.24 4.19
CA PRO A 322 -22.48 5.56 2.81
C PRO A 322 -23.66 5.33 1.86
N PHE A 323 -23.96 6.34 1.06
CA PHE A 323 -24.83 6.30 -0.09
C PHE A 323 -23.99 6.48 -1.37
N ILE A 324 -24.13 5.53 -2.30
CA ILE A 324 -23.37 5.48 -3.55
C ILE A 324 -24.23 6.10 -4.65
N GLU A 325 -24.00 7.38 -4.93
CA GLU A 325 -24.70 8.12 -5.98
C GLU A 325 -24.08 7.84 -7.35
N GLY A 326 -24.90 7.71 -8.39
CA GLY A 326 -24.43 7.59 -9.78
C GLY A 326 -23.93 6.20 -10.18
N ILE A 327 -24.14 5.15 -9.37
CA ILE A 327 -23.61 3.82 -9.65
C ILE A 327 -24.16 3.19 -10.94
N HIS A 328 -25.42 3.41 -11.28
CA HIS A 328 -26.00 2.90 -12.52
C HIS A 328 -25.30 3.50 -13.74
N ASP A 329 -25.27 4.83 -13.83
CA ASP A 329 -24.62 5.57 -14.92
C ASP A 329 -23.11 5.28 -15.00
N ALA A 330 -22.44 5.08 -13.86
CA ALA A 330 -21.03 4.72 -13.84
C ALA A 330 -20.79 3.31 -14.40
N LEU A 331 -21.65 2.34 -14.08
CA LEU A 331 -21.55 0.97 -14.59
C LEU A 331 -21.92 0.83 -16.08
N GLU A 332 -22.53 1.85 -16.69
CA GLU A 332 -22.72 1.91 -18.15
C GLU A 332 -21.42 2.24 -18.90
N ILE A 333 -20.37 2.72 -18.21
CA ILE A 333 -19.08 3.00 -18.83
C ILE A 333 -18.42 1.65 -19.18
N PRO A 334 -18.12 1.39 -20.47
CA PRO A 334 -17.53 0.11 -20.88
C PRO A 334 -16.19 -0.14 -20.20
N GLU A 335 -15.96 -1.41 -19.81
CA GLU A 335 -14.74 -1.89 -19.15
C GLU A 335 -14.45 -1.28 -17.78
N LEU A 336 -15.45 -0.69 -17.13
CA LEU A 336 -15.36 -0.22 -15.75
C LEU A 336 -15.70 -1.36 -14.77
N SER A 337 -14.77 -1.64 -13.86
CA SER A 337 -14.96 -2.52 -12.71
C SER A 337 -15.07 -1.70 -11.44
N PHE A 338 -16.11 -1.96 -10.64
CA PHE A 338 -16.39 -1.25 -9.41
C PHE A 338 -16.08 -2.11 -8.18
N HIS A 339 -15.33 -1.56 -7.23
CA HIS A 339 -15.00 -2.19 -5.96
C HIS A 339 -15.48 -1.36 -4.79
N PHE A 340 -16.49 -1.87 -4.06
CA PHE A 340 -16.90 -1.30 -2.78
C PHE A 340 -16.38 -2.11 -1.60
N TYR A 341 -15.76 -1.44 -0.64
CA TYR A 341 -15.14 -2.12 0.48
C TYR A 341 -16.14 -2.58 1.54
N GLY A 342 -17.38 -2.09 1.54
CA GLY A 342 -18.39 -2.49 2.53
C GLY A 342 -18.16 -1.87 3.90
N LYS A 343 -17.52 -0.70 3.95
CA LYS A 343 -17.35 0.10 5.18
C LYS A 343 -18.70 0.71 5.55
N SER A 344 -19.18 0.49 6.76
CA SER A 344 -20.50 0.98 7.24
C SER A 344 -20.56 2.48 7.53
N PHE A 345 -19.41 3.17 7.51
CA PHE A 345 -19.30 4.59 7.80
C PHE A 345 -18.36 5.26 6.80
N THR A 346 -18.74 6.43 6.29
CA THR A 346 -17.90 7.30 5.48
C THR A 346 -17.73 8.66 6.17
N LYS A 347 -16.60 9.30 5.87
CA LYS A 347 -16.27 10.69 6.23
C LYS A 347 -15.43 11.27 5.10
N PRO A 348 -15.24 12.60 5.03
CA PRO A 348 -14.46 13.21 3.97
C PRO A 348 -13.09 12.53 3.80
N PHE A 349 -12.74 12.22 2.56
CA PHE A 349 -11.46 11.62 2.15
C PHE A 349 -11.20 10.19 2.65
N ARG A 350 -12.15 9.52 3.32
CA ARG A 350 -12.02 8.10 3.65
C ARG A 350 -12.07 7.27 2.37
N LYS A 351 -11.09 6.38 2.14
CA LYS A 351 -11.13 5.39 1.04
C LYS A 351 -12.28 4.41 1.23
N MET A 352 -13.31 4.49 0.40
CA MET A 352 -14.54 3.68 0.46
C MET A 352 -14.60 2.59 -0.61
N GLY A 353 -13.87 2.77 -1.70
CA GLY A 353 -13.79 1.84 -2.81
C GLY A 353 -12.73 2.28 -3.82
N HIS A 354 -12.73 1.62 -4.97
CA HIS A 354 -12.05 2.08 -6.16
C HIS A 354 -12.85 1.66 -7.40
N ILE A 355 -12.56 2.29 -8.52
CA ILE A 355 -12.91 1.78 -9.85
C ILE A 355 -11.63 1.49 -10.61
N THR A 356 -11.68 0.50 -11.49
CA THR A 356 -10.63 0.24 -12.49
C THR A 356 -11.29 0.30 -13.86
N VAL A 357 -10.75 1.10 -14.78
CA VAL A 357 -11.23 1.18 -16.17
C VAL A 357 -10.15 0.66 -17.10
N LEU A 358 -10.51 -0.29 -17.96
CA LEU A 358 -9.62 -0.84 -18.98
C LEU A 358 -9.87 -0.18 -20.35
N ASP A 359 -8.82 0.02 -21.12
CA ASP A 359 -8.88 0.41 -22.52
C ASP A 359 -7.53 0.12 -23.19
N ASP A 360 -7.52 -0.15 -24.50
CA ASP A 360 -6.27 -0.33 -25.25
C ASP A 360 -5.45 0.99 -25.33
N ASP A 361 -6.11 2.15 -25.23
CA ASP A 361 -5.45 3.45 -25.09
C ASP A 361 -5.59 3.99 -23.67
N ILE A 362 -4.46 4.12 -22.97
CA ILE A 362 -4.40 4.60 -21.59
C ILE A 362 -5.01 6.00 -21.40
N ASN A 363 -5.00 6.85 -22.43
CA ASN A 363 -5.61 8.18 -22.38
C ASN A 363 -7.14 8.10 -22.50
N ILE A 364 -7.67 7.12 -23.23
CA ILE A 364 -9.11 6.85 -23.29
C ILE A 364 -9.57 6.25 -21.96
N ALA A 365 -8.83 5.30 -21.38
CA ALA A 365 -9.09 4.78 -20.05
C ALA A 365 -9.13 5.90 -19.00
N LEU A 366 -8.17 6.85 -19.04
CA LEU A 366 -8.14 8.00 -18.14
C LEU A 366 -9.37 8.90 -18.31
N LYS A 367 -9.78 9.21 -19.54
CA LYS A 367 -10.99 10.01 -19.82
C LYS A 367 -12.25 9.33 -19.27
N LYS A 368 -12.40 8.02 -19.50
CA LYS A 368 -13.52 7.23 -18.96
C LYS A 368 -13.51 7.21 -17.43
N ALA A 369 -12.35 7.01 -16.81
CA ALA A 369 -12.19 6.98 -15.37
C ALA A 369 -12.52 8.35 -14.71
N ASN A 370 -12.11 9.45 -15.34
CA ASN A 370 -12.46 10.80 -14.88
C ASN A 370 -13.97 11.06 -15.00
N LYS A 371 -14.60 10.64 -16.12
CA LYS A 371 -16.06 10.72 -16.26
C LYS A 371 -16.77 9.91 -15.16
N ALA A 372 -16.31 8.69 -14.88
CA ALA A 372 -16.86 7.87 -13.81
C ALA A 372 -16.72 8.55 -12.44
N LYS A 373 -15.58 9.19 -12.15
CA LYS A 373 -15.33 9.94 -10.90
C LYS A 373 -16.26 11.16 -10.73
N GLU A 374 -16.65 11.81 -11.82
CA GLU A 374 -17.61 12.92 -11.80
C GLU A 374 -19.03 12.43 -11.45
N ILE A 375 -19.41 11.26 -11.96
CA ILE A 375 -20.73 10.66 -11.76
C ILE A 375 -20.84 9.97 -10.38
N LEU A 376 -19.82 9.20 -10.01
CA LEU A 376 -19.86 8.30 -8.86
C LEU A 376 -19.39 9.02 -7.59
N LYS A 377 -20.30 9.25 -6.64
CA LYS A 377 -20.01 9.93 -5.37
C LYS A 377 -20.37 9.07 -4.16
N ILE A 378 -19.54 9.09 -3.13
CA ILE A 378 -19.80 8.39 -1.87
C ILE A 378 -20.19 9.41 -0.80
N LYS A 379 -21.49 9.68 -0.69
CA LYS A 379 -22.04 10.63 0.29
C LYS A 379 -22.34 9.92 1.60
N GLY A 380 -22.13 10.60 2.71
CA GLY A 380 -22.63 10.15 4.02
C GLY A 380 -24.11 10.52 4.20
N SER A 381 -24.81 9.78 5.05
CA SER A 381 -26.23 10.03 5.37
C SER A 381 -26.49 11.37 6.07
N LYS A 382 -25.45 12.08 6.54
CA LYS A 382 -25.51 13.40 7.15
C LYS A 382 -24.64 14.39 6.39
N LYS A 383 -25.13 15.62 6.24
CA LYS A 383 -24.36 16.77 5.75
C LYS A 383 -23.69 17.48 6.93
N VAL A 384 -22.40 17.80 6.79
CA VAL A 384 -21.56 18.43 7.83
C VAL A 384 -20.89 19.71 7.36
#